data_AF-A0A2L1UE38-F1
#
_entry.id   AF-A0A2L1UE38-F1
#
_cell.length_a   1.000
_cell.length_b   1.000
_cell.length_c   1.000
_cell.angle_alpha   90.00
_cell.angle_beta   90.00
_cell.angle_gamma   90.00
#
_symmetry.space_group_name_H-M   'P 1'
#
loop_
_entity.id
_entity.type
_entity.pdbx_description
1 polymer ?
#
loop_
_entity_poly.entity_id
_entity_poly.type
_entity_poly.pdbx_seq_one_letter_code
_entity_poly.pdbx_strand_id
1 'polypeptide(L)'
;MARKQIWMNPPLEKLAEKCGKANGREGKFSARLGDVVERFDILMKLTPVPELTDVEKMILGEVVCGSALSPVTVKYMPESIMDAATGTEEERMTLRDKVITWSAAERIAAIESLGV
;
A
#
# COMPACT_ATOMS: atom_id res chain seq x y z
N MET A 1 -31.68 8.89 -8.66
CA MET A 1 -30.45 8.09 -8.49
C MET A 1 -30.52 7.37 -7.15
N ALA A 2 -30.20 6.07 -7.11
CA ALA A 2 -30.17 5.32 -5.85
C ALA A 2 -29.09 5.88 -4.92
N ARG A 3 -29.35 5.87 -3.60
CA ARG A 3 -28.37 6.29 -2.61
C ARG A 3 -27.22 5.28 -2.60
N LYS A 4 -26.02 5.72 -3.03
CA LYS A 4 -24.81 4.91 -2.93
C LYS A 4 -24.49 4.70 -1.45
N GLN A 5 -24.38 3.45 -1.02
CA GLN A 5 -23.92 3.09 0.32
C GLN A 5 -22.49 2.56 0.22
N ILE A 6 -21.68 2.83 1.24
CA ILE A 6 -20.33 2.28 1.36
C ILE A 6 -20.32 1.33 2.54
N TRP A 7 -19.62 0.20 2.39
CA TRP A 7 -19.37 -0.68 3.52
C TRP A 7 -18.26 -0.09 4.40
N MET A 8 -18.49 -0.04 5.71
CA MET A 8 -17.56 0.53 6.70
C MET A 8 -16.59 -0.54 7.18
N ASN A 9 -15.45 -0.66 6.50
CA ASN A 9 -14.37 -1.54 6.94
C ASN A 9 -13.59 -0.93 8.13
N PRO A 10 -12.73 -1.69 8.83
CA PRO A 10 -12.06 -1.18 10.03
C PRO A 10 -11.24 0.11 9.82
N PRO A 11 -10.50 0.31 8.70
CA PRO A 11 -9.87 1.61 8.40
C PRO A 11 -10.86 2.77 8.26
N LEU A 12 -12.00 2.56 7.59
CA LEU A 12 -13.04 3.58 7.41
C LEU A 12 -13.75 3.91 8.72
N GLU A 13 -14.01 2.92 9.57
CA GLU A 13 -14.54 3.13 10.93
C GLU A 13 -13.60 4.00 11.76
N LYS A 14 -12.30 3.65 11.80
CA LYS A 14 -11.27 4.46 12.47
C LYS A 14 -11.19 5.88 11.92
N LEU A 15 -11.39 6.06 10.62
CA LEU A 15 -11.42 7.39 10.01
C LEU A 15 -12.67 8.17 10.46
N ALA A 16 -13.85 7.53 10.45
CA ALA A 16 -15.12 8.13 10.87
C ALA A 16 -15.07 8.59 12.33
N GLU A 17 -14.54 7.78 13.24
CA GLU A 17 -14.33 8.13 14.65
C GLU A 17 -13.50 9.41 14.81
N LYS A 18 -12.43 9.56 14.01
CA LYS A 18 -11.56 10.75 14.04
C LYS A 18 -12.21 12.00 13.44
N CYS A 19 -13.17 11.85 12.53
CA CYS A 19 -13.80 12.98 11.85
C CYS A 19 -14.84 13.71 12.72
N GLY A 20 -15.28 13.09 13.82
CA GLY A 20 -16.33 13.62 14.69
C GLY A 20 -17.67 13.78 13.97
N LYS A 21 -18.67 14.29 14.70
CA LYS A 21 -20.01 14.55 14.15
C LYS A 21 -20.13 16.03 13.76
N ALA A 22 -20.70 16.31 12.59
CA ALA A 22 -21.21 17.62 12.22
C ALA A 22 -22.74 17.57 12.23
N ASN A 23 -23.39 18.42 13.03
CA ASN A 23 -24.85 18.43 13.18
C ASN A 23 -25.46 17.06 13.53
N GLY A 24 -24.80 16.29 14.42
CA GLY A 24 -25.25 14.96 14.82
C GLY A 24 -25.10 13.86 13.76
N ARG A 25 -24.55 14.17 12.58
CA ARG A 25 -24.28 13.22 11.47
C ARG A 25 -22.78 13.16 11.18
N GLU A 26 -22.33 12.11 10.51
CA GLU A 26 -20.94 11.95 10.04
C GLU A 26 -20.60 12.89 8.85
N GLY A 27 -21.06 14.14 8.88
CA GLY A 27 -20.91 15.07 7.75
C GLY A 27 -19.46 15.41 7.39
N LYS A 28 -18.49 15.15 8.28
CA LYS A 28 -17.05 15.36 8.04
C LYS A 28 -16.34 14.14 7.46
N PHE A 29 -16.93 12.94 7.58
CA PHE A 29 -16.28 11.70 7.15
C PHE A 29 -16.12 11.66 5.63
N SER A 30 -17.18 11.92 4.85
CA SER A 30 -17.09 11.87 3.39
C SER A 30 -16.13 12.91 2.81
N ALA A 31 -16.08 14.12 3.38
CA ALA A 31 -15.12 15.14 3.00
C ALA A 31 -13.68 14.68 3.29
N ARG A 32 -13.44 14.14 4.50
CA ARG A 32 -12.12 13.64 4.88
C ARG A 32 -11.69 12.43 4.04
N LEU A 33 -12.61 11.52 3.72
CA LEU A 33 -12.34 10.38 2.85
C LEU A 33 -11.94 10.85 1.45
N GLY A 34 -12.66 11.84 0.89
CA GLY A 34 -12.30 12.49 -0.36
C GLY A 34 -10.89 13.07 -0.34
N ASP A 35 -10.54 13.83 0.72
CA ASP A 35 -9.18 14.38 0.87
C ASP A 35 -8.10 13.30 0.92
N VAL A 36 -8.36 12.17 1.59
CA VAL A 36 -7.39 11.07 1.71
C VAL A 36 -7.17 10.40 0.35
N VAL A 37 -8.25 10.15 -0.40
CA VAL A 37 -8.17 9.57 -1.74
C VAL A 37 -7.39 10.50 -2.68
N GLU A 38 -7.69 11.80 -2.66
CA GLU A 38 -6.98 12.79 -3.50
C GLU A 38 -5.49 12.86 -3.15
N ARG A 39 -5.14 12.90 -1.86
CA ARG A 39 -3.73 12.93 -1.42
C ARG A 39 -2.98 11.66 -1.80
N PHE A 40 -3.63 10.50 -1.73
CA PHE A 40 -3.02 9.25 -2.15
C PHE A 40 -2.78 9.23 -3.66
N ASP A 41 -3.76 9.64 -4.46
CA ASP A 41 -3.62 9.74 -5.92
C ASP A 41 -2.49 10.70 -6.32
N ILE A 42 -2.42 11.89 -5.69
CA ILE A 42 -1.31 12.83 -5.89
C ILE A 42 0.03 12.17 -5.53
N LEU A 43 0.11 11.51 -4.38
CA LEU A 43 1.35 10.84 -3.95
C LEU A 43 1.78 9.78 -4.96
N MET A 44 0.87 8.92 -5.41
CA MET A 44 1.18 7.85 -6.37
C MET A 44 1.58 8.40 -7.74
N LYS A 45 0.92 9.46 -8.23
CA LYS A 45 1.30 10.12 -9.50
C LYS A 45 2.69 10.74 -9.47
N LEU A 46 3.12 11.23 -8.31
CA LEU A 46 4.44 11.85 -8.13
C LEU A 46 5.53 10.83 -7.77
N THR A 47 5.16 9.60 -7.41
CA THR A 47 6.09 8.56 -7.00
C THR A 47 6.56 7.77 -8.22
N PRO A 48 7.88 7.69 -8.49
CA PRO A 48 8.39 6.80 -9.53
C PRO A 48 8.02 5.35 -9.22
N VAL A 49 7.54 4.61 -10.22
CA VAL A 49 7.33 3.16 -10.07
C VAL A 49 8.67 2.46 -10.29
N PRO A 50 9.20 1.70 -9.31
CA PRO A 50 10.45 1.00 -9.50
C PRO A 50 10.36 -0.03 -10.63
N GLU A 51 11.32 -0.03 -11.54
CA GLU A 51 11.46 -1.06 -12.58
C GLU A 51 11.80 -2.40 -11.93
N LEU A 52 11.10 -3.47 -12.30
CA LEU A 52 11.29 -4.81 -11.77
C LEU A 52 11.48 -5.83 -12.88
N THR A 53 12.48 -6.69 -12.74
CA THR A 53 12.61 -7.89 -13.58
C THR A 53 11.50 -8.89 -13.26
N ASP A 54 11.30 -9.89 -14.12
CA ASP A 54 10.27 -10.91 -13.90
C ASP A 54 10.53 -11.72 -12.63
N VAL A 55 11.79 -12.05 -12.32
CA VAL A 55 12.14 -12.74 -11.08
C VAL A 55 11.89 -11.85 -9.86
N GLU A 56 12.24 -10.57 -9.93
CA GLU A 56 11.98 -9.62 -8.84
C GLU A 56 10.47 -9.47 -8.57
N LYS A 57 9.65 -9.44 -9.62
CA LYS A 57 8.18 -9.43 -9.50
C LYS A 57 7.66 -10.70 -8.84
N MET A 58 8.21 -11.87 -9.18
CA MET A 58 7.81 -13.13 -8.55
C MET A 58 8.15 -13.16 -7.06
N ILE A 59 9.37 -12.73 -6.68
CA ILE A 59 9.80 -12.65 -5.28
C ILE A 59 8.91 -11.66 -4.51
N LEU A 60 8.75 -10.44 -5.01
CA LEU A 60 7.89 -9.44 -4.35
C LEU A 60 6.43 -9.91 -4.29
N GLY A 61 5.93 -10.54 -5.35
CA GLY A 61 4.60 -11.11 -5.40
C GLY A 61 4.36 -12.11 -4.28
N GLU A 62 5.30 -13.02 -4.02
CA GLU A 62 5.22 -13.93 -2.87
C GLU A 62 5.17 -13.17 -1.53
N VAL A 63 6.07 -12.20 -1.34
CA VAL A 63 6.19 -11.41 -0.10
C VAL A 63 4.88 -10.69 0.25
N VAL A 64 4.14 -10.23 -0.76
CA VAL A 64 2.94 -9.40 -0.56
C VAL A 64 1.64 -10.19 -0.72
N CYS A 65 1.68 -11.38 -1.31
CA CYS A 65 0.51 -12.22 -1.53
C CYS A 65 -0.17 -12.58 -0.18
N GLY A 66 -1.47 -12.30 -0.09
CA GLY A 66 -2.26 -12.61 1.11
C GLY A 66 -2.01 -11.71 2.32
N SER A 67 -1.08 -10.76 2.23
CA SER A 67 -0.79 -9.80 3.30
C SER A 67 -1.64 -8.54 3.12
N ALA A 68 -2.40 -8.16 4.14
CA ALA A 68 -3.00 -6.82 4.16
C ALA A 68 -1.88 -5.78 4.19
N LEU A 69 -1.92 -4.81 3.27
CA LEU A 69 -0.94 -3.73 3.25
C LEU A 69 -0.91 -3.01 4.60
N SER A 70 0.26 -3.00 5.24
CA SER A 70 0.43 -2.45 6.57
C SER A 70 1.75 -1.70 6.70
N PRO A 71 1.93 -0.85 7.73
CA PRO A 71 3.22 -0.22 8.00
C PRO A 71 4.37 -1.23 8.18
N VAL A 72 4.08 -2.42 8.70
CA VAL A 72 5.06 -3.49 8.88
C VAL A 72 5.51 -4.01 7.52
N THR A 73 4.57 -4.33 6.64
CA THR A 73 4.83 -4.80 5.27
C THR A 73 5.72 -3.81 4.51
N VAL A 74 5.40 -2.51 4.58
CA VAL A 74 6.17 -1.48 3.86
C VAL A 74 7.56 -1.27 4.49
N LYS A 75 7.65 -1.26 5.81
CA LYS A 75 8.91 -0.97 6.52
C LYS A 75 9.91 -2.10 6.38
N TYR A 76 9.47 -3.34 6.61
CA TYR A 76 10.31 -4.53 6.69
C TYR A 76 10.33 -5.35 5.39
N MET A 77 9.92 -4.75 4.28
CA MET A 77 9.96 -5.37 2.96
C MET A 77 11.36 -5.95 2.61
N PRO A 78 12.49 -5.26 2.86
CA PRO A 78 13.82 -5.85 2.60
C PRO A 78 14.05 -7.16 3.35
N GLU A 79 13.68 -7.22 4.63
CA GLU A 79 13.82 -8.42 5.44
C GLU A 79 12.91 -9.53 4.92
N SER A 80 11.65 -9.22 4.61
CA SER A 80 10.71 -10.21 4.05
C SER A 80 11.14 -10.75 2.68
N ILE A 81 11.83 -9.95 1.86
CA ILE A 81 12.43 -10.42 0.60
C ILE A 81 13.45 -11.53 0.86
N MET A 82 14.27 -11.42 1.91
CA MET A 82 15.27 -12.43 2.22
C MET A 82 14.65 -13.75 2.72
N ASP A 83 13.45 -13.68 3.29
CA ASP A 83 12.70 -14.84 3.77
C ASP A 83 11.86 -15.53 2.68
N ALA A 84 11.75 -14.94 1.49
CA ALA A 84 10.97 -15.49 0.39
C ALA A 84 11.55 -16.83 -0.09
N ALA A 85 10.69 -17.82 -0.38
CA ALA A 85 11.11 -19.10 -0.94
C ALA A 85 11.47 -18.99 -2.43
N THR A 86 10.84 -18.06 -3.15
CA THR A 86 11.10 -17.78 -4.58
C THR A 86 12.46 -17.14 -4.78
N GLY A 87 13.11 -17.49 -5.90
CA GLY A 87 14.42 -16.96 -6.29
C GLY A 87 15.59 -17.61 -5.57
N THR A 88 16.78 -17.39 -6.11
CA THR A 88 18.06 -17.72 -5.49
C THR A 88 18.42 -16.70 -4.41
N GLU A 89 19.37 -17.04 -3.55
CA GLU A 89 19.85 -16.11 -2.52
C GLU A 89 20.46 -14.83 -3.12
N GLU A 90 21.19 -14.93 -4.22
CA GLU A 90 21.78 -13.78 -4.92
C GLU A 90 20.71 -12.86 -5.52
N GLU A 91 19.64 -13.41 -6.11
CA GLU A 91 18.50 -12.64 -6.63
C GLU A 91 17.75 -11.92 -5.49
N ARG A 92 17.52 -12.61 -4.36
CA ARG A 92 16.91 -11.99 -3.17
C ARG A 92 17.78 -10.87 -2.59
N MET A 93 19.10 -11.08 -2.50
CA MET A 93 20.03 -10.05 -2.01
C MET A 93 20.06 -8.83 -2.93
N THR A 94 20.08 -9.05 -4.25
CA THR A 94 20.08 -7.98 -5.25
C THR A 94 18.80 -7.13 -5.13
N LEU A 95 17.65 -7.80 -5.04
CA LEU A 95 16.37 -7.13 -4.85
C LEU A 95 16.29 -6.41 -3.50
N ARG A 96 16.76 -7.02 -2.41
CA ARG A 96 16.83 -6.40 -1.08
C ARG A 96 17.61 -5.09 -1.13
N ASP A 97 18.79 -5.11 -1.72
CA ASP A 97 19.66 -3.93 -1.81
C ASP A 97 19.02 -2.80 -2.61
N LYS A 98 18.29 -3.15 -3.68
CA LYS A 98 17.48 -2.21 -4.44
C LYS A 98 16.35 -1.62 -3.58
N VAL A 99 15.57 -2.44 -2.88
CA VAL A 99 14.41 -2.01 -2.06
C VAL A 99 14.82 -1.18 -0.84
N ILE A 100 16.03 -1.37 -0.30
CA ILE A 100 16.58 -0.53 0.78
C ILE A 100 16.68 0.93 0.35
N THR A 101 16.96 1.19 -0.93
CA THR A 101 17.08 2.56 -1.45
C THR A 101 15.74 3.25 -1.69
N TRP A 102 14.65 2.48 -1.76
CA TRP A 102 13.31 3.02 -2.03
C TRP A 102 12.71 3.69 -0.80
N SER A 103 12.05 4.81 -1.05
CA SER A 103 11.11 5.42 -0.12
C SER A 103 9.92 4.49 0.16
N ALA A 104 9.19 4.79 1.24
CA ALA A 104 7.96 4.08 1.56
C ALA A 104 6.91 4.21 0.44
N ALA A 105 6.88 5.34 -0.28
CA ALA A 105 5.97 5.54 -1.39
C ALA A 105 6.33 4.66 -2.58
N GLU A 106 7.62 4.57 -2.94
CA GLU A 106 8.09 3.69 -4.04
C GLU A 106 7.83 2.21 -3.73
N ARG A 107 7.96 1.79 -2.47
CA ARG A 107 7.57 0.44 -2.04
C ARG A 107 6.08 0.18 -2.24
N ILE A 108 5.21 1.13 -1.89
CA ILE A 108 3.77 1.01 -2.14
C ILE A 108 3.49 0.99 -3.64
N ALA A 109 4.12 1.86 -4.43
CA ALA A 109 3.96 1.91 -5.87
C ALA A 109 4.38 0.59 -6.55
N ALA A 110 5.46 -0.05 -6.07
CA ALA A 110 5.86 -1.37 -6.53
C ALA A 110 4.78 -2.42 -6.25
N ILE A 111 4.17 -2.42 -5.05
CA ILE A 111 3.07 -3.33 -4.71
C ILE A 111 1.86 -3.12 -5.64
N GLU A 112 1.43 -1.87 -5.82
CA GLU A 112 0.31 -1.53 -6.70
C GLU A 112 0.55 -1.99 -8.15
N SER A 113 1.79 -1.90 -8.63
CA SER A 113 2.16 -2.33 -9.99
C SER A 113 2.06 -3.85 -10.20
N LEU A 114 2.04 -4.64 -9.13
CA LEU A 114 1.84 -6.09 -9.17
C LEU A 114 0.34 -6.48 -9.24
N GLY A 115 -0.57 -5.52 -9.04
CA GLY A 115 -2.02 -5.75 -9.13
C GLY A 115 -2.61 -6.59 -7.99
N VAL A 116 -1.96 -6.58 -6.82
CA VAL A 116 -2.39 -7.24 -5.57
C VAL A 116 -3.25 -6.34 -4.69
#